data_AF-A0A8J2KBL1-F1
#
_entry.id   AF-A0A8J2KBL1-F1
#
_cell.length_a   1.000
_cell.length_b   1.000
_cell.length_c   1.000
_cell.angle_alpha   90.00
_cell.angle_beta   90.00
_cell.angle_gamma   90.00
#
_symmetry.space_group_name_H-M   'P 1'
#
loop_
_entity.id
_entity.type
_entity.pdbx_description
1 polymer ?
#
loop_
_entity_poly.entity_id
_entity_poly.type
_entity_poly.pdbx_seq_one_letter_code
_entity_poly.pdbx_strand_id
1 'polypeptide(L)'
;MTIVDFSQIRDFQGLGLALNSIIAPLNESMKTFNDFLANYNKKVQEVDDKVSEALKRFSKLKLTVKGGDFNCRIASLGLLPQEIISNSVVSEYRESNDDILHENANFLSALFEEIGLVLLNGRTPVDSPGEYTFLENNAASRMISVGLVTAWWYKGLSNINVKVEGFWKFVKELKESEPQKLEGSPDTIFGSFTAALKQVAQTNKCLRPKIVQITWSSKPWFDNFCRELKSKLNLPIKVFKRSSFSNEIRRDISICRMNFKTTCREKRAEYNGKIQTSIDSSRNSKEFWEAVKTFRFRHTVKSEVGKEKWETIRHNNAQ
;
A
#
# COMPACT_ATOMS: atom_id res chain seq x y z
N MET A 1 -15.74 17.63 -50.43
CA MET A 1 -16.78 18.67 -50.58
C MET A 1 -17.17 18.71 -52.04
N THR A 2 -18.28 18.07 -52.38
CA THR A 2 -18.76 18.02 -53.77
C THR A 2 -19.55 19.30 -54.02
N ILE A 3 -19.04 20.20 -54.85
CA ILE A 3 -19.76 21.41 -55.24
C ILE A 3 -20.70 21.01 -56.37
N VAL A 4 -22.01 21.04 -56.11
CA VAL A 4 -23.01 20.79 -57.14
C VAL A 4 -23.29 22.10 -57.87
N ASP A 5 -23.03 22.11 -59.18
CA ASP A 5 -23.32 23.26 -60.04
C ASP A 5 -24.79 23.26 -60.44
N PHE A 6 -25.59 24.08 -59.74
CA PHE A 6 -27.03 24.19 -59.97
C PHE A 6 -27.39 24.90 -61.28
N SER A 7 -26.43 25.52 -61.97
CA SER A 7 -26.69 26.26 -63.21
C SER A 7 -27.07 25.35 -64.40
N GLN A 8 -26.86 24.04 -64.29
CA GLN A 8 -27.16 23.07 -65.35
C GLN A 8 -28.53 22.37 -65.23
N ILE A 9 -29.33 22.70 -64.21
CA ILE A 9 -30.63 22.06 -63.98
C ILE A 9 -31.70 22.77 -64.80
N ARG A 10 -32.17 22.13 -65.89
CA ARG A 10 -33.14 22.73 -66.84
C ARG A 10 -34.61 22.31 -66.59
N ASP A 11 -34.85 21.32 -65.74
CA ASP A 11 -36.19 20.84 -65.40
C ASP A 11 -36.26 20.26 -63.98
N PHE A 12 -37.49 20.01 -63.51
CA PHE A 12 -37.75 19.45 -62.18
C PHE A 12 -37.20 18.03 -62.00
N GLN A 13 -37.03 17.27 -63.09
CA GLN A 13 -36.46 15.92 -63.04
C GLN A 13 -34.96 15.98 -62.70
N GLY A 14 -34.21 16.92 -63.31
CA GLY A 14 -32.81 17.16 -62.98
C GLY A 14 -32.59 17.59 -61.53
N LEU A 15 -33.50 18.39 -60.96
CA LEU A 15 -33.45 18.78 -59.54
C LEU A 15 -33.62 17.56 -58.61
N GLY A 16 -34.55 16.67 -58.93
CA GLY A 16 -34.76 15.43 -58.17
C GLY A 16 -33.53 14.53 -58.17
N LEU A 17 -32.85 14.38 -59.31
CA LEU A 17 -31.63 13.59 -59.42
C LEU A 17 -30.45 14.23 -58.67
N ALA A 18 -30.29 15.56 -58.74
CA ALA A 18 -29.26 16.28 -58.00
C ALA A 18 -29.48 16.26 -56.48
N LEU A 19 -30.73 16.32 -56.01
CA LEU A 19 -31.04 16.16 -54.59
C LEU A 19 -30.79 14.73 -54.12
N ASN A 20 -31.19 13.73 -54.92
CA ASN A 20 -30.95 12.33 -54.58
C ASN A 20 -29.45 11.99 -54.50
N SER A 21 -28.60 12.60 -55.32
CA SER A 21 -27.14 12.39 -55.27
C SER A 21 -26.47 12.97 -54.02
N ILE A 22 -27.12 13.94 -53.35
CA ILE A 22 -26.67 14.49 -52.06
C ILE A 22 -27.29 13.72 -50.89
N ILE A 23 -28.59 13.39 -50.97
CA ILE A 23 -29.35 12.75 -49.90
C ILE A 23 -28.87 11.31 -49.68
N ALA A 24 -28.55 10.56 -50.73
CA ALA A 24 -28.13 9.16 -50.59
C ALA A 24 -26.83 9.00 -49.78
N PRO A 25 -25.72 9.72 -50.07
CA PRO A 25 -24.51 9.68 -49.23
C PRO A 25 -24.73 10.17 -47.80
N LEU A 26 -25.63 11.14 -47.59
CA LEU A 26 -25.97 11.62 -46.26
C LEU A 26 -26.68 10.54 -45.44
N ASN A 27 -27.65 9.84 -46.05
CA ASN A 27 -28.36 8.73 -45.42
C ASN A 27 -27.42 7.56 -45.11
N GLU A 28 -26.48 7.25 -46.00
CA GLU A 28 -25.46 6.22 -45.77
C GLU A 28 -24.51 6.61 -44.63
N SER A 29 -24.09 7.88 -44.58
CA SER A 29 -23.26 8.42 -43.50
C SER A 29 -24.00 8.39 -42.16
N MET A 30 -25.30 8.77 -42.14
CA MET A 30 -26.14 8.68 -40.95
C MET A 30 -26.33 7.23 -40.48
N LYS A 31 -26.53 6.29 -41.40
CA LYS A 31 -26.61 4.86 -41.08
C LYS A 31 -25.31 4.38 -40.42
N THR A 32 -24.17 4.73 -41.01
CA THR A 32 -22.84 4.37 -40.49
C THR A 32 -22.60 4.94 -39.10
N PHE A 33 -23.03 6.19 -38.85
CA PHE A 33 -22.94 6.83 -37.54
C PHE A 33 -23.83 6.15 -36.49
N ASN A 34 -25.07 5.79 -36.86
CA ASN A 34 -25.97 5.07 -35.97
C ASN A 34 -25.44 3.67 -35.62
N ASP A 35 -24.87 2.95 -36.61
CA ASP A 35 -24.23 1.65 -36.38
C ASP A 35 -23.02 1.79 -35.44
N PHE A 36 -22.24 2.86 -35.58
CA PHE A 36 -21.15 3.18 -34.66
C PHE A 36 -21.66 3.44 -33.23
N LEU A 37 -22.71 4.24 -33.05
CA LEU A 37 -23.30 4.53 -31.74
C LEU A 37 -23.86 3.27 -31.07
N ALA A 38 -24.53 2.40 -31.85
CA ALA A 38 -25.04 1.13 -31.34
C ALA A 38 -23.89 0.23 -30.84
N ASN A 39 -22.79 0.14 -31.60
CA ASN A 39 -21.61 -0.62 -31.21
C ASN A 39 -20.91 -0.02 -29.98
N TYR A 40 -20.82 1.31 -29.90
CA TYR A 40 -20.27 2.01 -28.74
C TYR A 40 -21.08 1.72 -27.46
N ASN A 41 -22.41 1.87 -27.53
CA ASN A 41 -23.29 1.59 -26.39
C ASN A 41 -23.22 0.13 -25.96
N LYS A 42 -23.12 -0.81 -26.91
CA LYS A 42 -22.90 -2.23 -26.61
C LYS A 42 -21.60 -2.46 -25.83
N LYS A 43 -20.49 -1.82 -26.23
CA LYS A 43 -19.20 -1.93 -25.52
C LYS A 43 -19.25 -1.33 -24.12
N VAL A 44 -19.97 -0.22 -23.93
CA VAL A 44 -20.18 0.38 -22.60
C VAL A 44 -20.94 -0.60 -21.69
N GLN A 45 -22.03 -1.19 -22.20
CA GLN A 45 -22.80 -2.18 -21.45
C GLN A 45 -21.95 -3.41 -21.07
N GLU A 46 -21.14 -3.93 -22.00
CA GLU A 46 -20.24 -5.06 -21.72
C GLU A 46 -19.20 -4.74 -20.63
N VAL A 47 -18.74 -3.50 -20.51
CA VAL A 47 -17.83 -3.07 -19.44
C VAL A 47 -18.57 -2.98 -18.11
N ASP A 48 -19.75 -2.39 -18.09
CA ASP A 48 -20.58 -2.28 -16.88
C ASP A 48 -20.96 -3.65 -16.32
N ASP A 49 -21.27 -4.61 -17.19
CA ASP A 49 -21.56 -5.99 -16.81
C ASP A 49 -20.32 -6.66 -16.19
N LYS A 50 -19.13 -6.46 -16.76
CA LYS A 50 -17.86 -6.99 -16.22
C LYS A 50 -17.49 -6.38 -14.87
N VAL A 51 -17.67 -5.08 -14.70
CA VAL A 51 -17.45 -4.39 -13.41
C VAL A 51 -18.42 -4.92 -12.37
N SER A 52 -19.70 -5.05 -12.73
CA SER A 52 -20.73 -5.61 -11.85
C SER A 52 -20.42 -7.05 -11.44
N GLU A 53 -19.95 -7.88 -12.37
CA GLU A 53 -19.52 -9.24 -12.06
C GLU A 53 -18.29 -9.27 -11.14
N ALA A 54 -17.29 -8.42 -11.41
CA ALA A 54 -16.11 -8.29 -10.56
C ALA A 54 -16.52 -7.90 -9.14
N LEU A 55 -17.37 -6.89 -8.98
CA LEU A 55 -17.89 -6.44 -7.69
C LEU A 55 -18.68 -7.55 -6.97
N LYS A 56 -19.49 -8.34 -7.69
CA LYS A 56 -20.17 -9.54 -7.14
C LYS A 56 -19.18 -10.63 -6.70
N ARG A 57 -18.02 -10.75 -7.34
CA ARG A 57 -16.94 -11.66 -6.91
C ARG A 57 -16.23 -11.10 -5.68
N PHE A 58 -15.98 -9.80 -5.63
CA PHE A 58 -15.40 -9.12 -4.46
C PHE A 58 -16.33 -9.15 -3.25
N SER A 59 -17.65 -9.04 -3.42
CA SER A 59 -18.62 -9.15 -2.33
C SER A 59 -18.68 -10.55 -1.71
N LYS A 60 -18.26 -11.58 -2.46
CA LYS A 60 -18.10 -12.97 -1.97
C LYS A 60 -16.77 -13.20 -1.26
N LEU A 61 -15.79 -12.30 -1.38
CA LEU A 61 -14.56 -12.41 -0.61
C LEU A 61 -14.87 -12.16 0.86
N LYS A 62 -14.46 -13.12 1.70
CA LYS A 62 -14.64 -13.07 3.15
C LYS A 62 -14.13 -11.74 3.71
N LEU A 63 -14.93 -11.15 4.61
CA LEU A 63 -14.56 -10.05 5.49
C LEU A 63 -13.11 -10.24 5.96
N THR A 64 -12.21 -9.44 5.42
CA THR A 64 -10.81 -9.49 5.81
C THR A 64 -10.60 -8.42 6.87
N VAL A 65 -10.78 -8.80 8.13
CA VAL A 65 -10.33 -7.97 9.27
C VAL A 65 -8.81 -7.99 9.24
N LYS A 66 -8.20 -6.85 8.94
CA LYS A 66 -6.74 -6.69 9.05
C LYS A 66 -6.47 -5.93 10.34
N GLY A 67 -6.00 -6.65 11.35
CA GLY A 67 -5.40 -6.06 12.54
C GLY A 67 -3.89 -5.94 12.35
N GLY A 68 -3.33 -4.78 12.66
CA GLY A 68 -1.90 -4.53 12.60
C GLY A 68 -1.46 -3.35 13.45
N ASP A 69 -0.18 -3.37 13.81
CA ASP A 69 0.53 -2.25 14.40
C ASP A 69 1.09 -1.38 13.26
N PHE A 70 0.61 -0.14 13.15
CA PHE A 70 1.04 0.82 12.14
C PHE A 70 2.12 1.78 12.67
N ASN A 71 2.49 1.69 13.95
CA ASN A 71 3.40 2.59 14.64
C ASN A 71 3.05 4.07 14.40
N CYS A 72 1.75 4.39 14.32
CA CYS A 72 1.27 5.71 13.99
C CYS A 72 0.08 6.06 14.89
N ARG A 73 0.16 7.22 15.55
CA ARG A 73 -0.89 7.76 16.42
C ARG A 73 -1.79 8.65 15.58
N ILE A 74 -3.07 8.30 15.48
CA ILE A 74 -4.04 8.95 14.57
C ILE A 74 -4.94 9.96 15.33
N ALA A 75 -4.74 10.16 16.63
CA ALA A 75 -5.56 11.04 17.48
C ALA A 75 -7.07 10.81 17.28
N SER A 76 -7.89 11.81 16.97
CA SER A 76 -9.31 11.64 16.58
C SER A 76 -9.53 11.79 15.06
N LEU A 77 -8.49 11.56 14.24
CA LEU A 77 -8.54 11.79 12.79
C LEU A 77 -9.38 10.74 12.05
N GLY A 78 -10.10 11.22 11.03
CA GLY A 78 -10.85 10.44 10.04
C GLY A 78 -12.34 10.79 10.06
N LEU A 79 -12.95 10.89 8.88
CA LEU A 79 -14.39 11.09 8.72
C LEU A 79 -14.96 9.98 7.84
N LEU A 80 -16.06 9.36 8.26
CA LEU A 80 -16.75 8.40 7.41
C LEU A 80 -17.92 9.08 6.70
N PRO A 81 -18.04 8.95 5.37
CA PRO A 81 -19.22 9.41 4.65
C PRO A 81 -20.51 8.80 5.22
N GLN A 82 -21.57 9.62 5.34
CA GLN A 82 -22.84 9.22 5.94
C GLN A 82 -23.45 8.00 5.25
N GLU A 83 -23.16 7.83 3.96
CA GLU A 83 -23.61 6.72 3.13
C GLU A 83 -23.09 5.38 3.64
N ILE A 84 -21.84 5.33 4.13
CA ILE A 84 -21.19 4.13 4.67
C ILE A 84 -21.80 3.76 6.02
N ILE A 85 -22.14 4.76 6.84
CA ILE A 85 -22.62 4.55 8.21
C ILE A 85 -24.13 4.44 8.33
N SER A 86 -24.91 4.80 7.30
CA SER A 86 -26.37 4.95 7.32
C SER A 86 -27.16 3.75 7.88
N ASN A 87 -26.54 2.57 7.94
CA ASN A 87 -27.12 1.34 8.51
C ASN A 87 -26.12 0.59 9.42
N SER A 88 -25.20 1.29 10.05
CA SER A 88 -24.14 0.69 10.88
C SER A 88 -24.20 1.21 12.31
N VAL A 89 -23.61 0.44 13.23
CA VAL A 89 -23.36 0.89 14.61
C VAL A 89 -22.11 1.79 14.71
N VAL A 90 -21.50 2.14 13.58
CA VAL A 90 -20.26 2.92 13.53
C VAL A 90 -20.58 4.40 13.41
N SER A 91 -19.91 5.24 14.20
CA SER A 91 -20.06 6.70 14.17
C SER A 91 -19.31 7.35 13.00
N GLU A 92 -19.85 8.49 12.54
CA GLU A 92 -19.27 9.34 11.48
C GLU A 92 -17.89 9.88 11.87
N TYR A 93 -17.73 10.22 13.14
CA TYR A 93 -16.50 10.71 13.74
C TYR A 93 -15.84 9.63 14.56
N ARG A 94 -14.51 9.72 14.70
CA ARG A 94 -13.75 8.88 15.60
C ARG A 94 -13.44 9.66 16.87
N GLU A 95 -13.74 9.07 18.02
CA GLU A 95 -13.31 9.57 19.31
C GLU A 95 -12.13 8.73 19.81
N SER A 96 -11.15 9.34 20.46
CA SER A 96 -9.93 8.66 20.86
C SER A 96 -9.43 9.22 22.18
N ASN A 97 -9.01 8.34 23.09
CA ASN A 97 -8.28 8.75 24.30
C ASN A 97 -6.87 9.26 23.97
N ASP A 98 -6.34 8.91 22.80
CA ASP A 98 -5.11 9.48 22.28
C ASP A 98 -5.40 10.83 21.59
N ASP A 99 -4.86 11.92 22.11
CA ASP A 99 -4.95 13.28 21.56
C ASP A 99 -3.73 13.66 20.71
N ILE A 100 -2.69 12.82 20.69
CA ILE A 100 -1.43 13.08 19.98
C ILE A 100 -1.54 12.58 18.54
N LEU A 101 -1.42 13.52 17.60
CA LEU A 101 -1.39 13.22 16.16
C LEU A 101 0.06 13.10 15.68
N HIS A 102 0.43 11.93 15.12
CA HIS A 102 1.73 11.75 14.50
C HIS A 102 1.78 12.48 13.14
N GLU A 103 2.97 12.94 12.72
CA GLU A 103 3.19 13.59 11.41
C GLU A 103 2.70 12.76 10.19
N ASN A 104 2.60 11.43 10.34
CA ASN A 104 2.20 10.51 9.28
C ASN A 104 0.71 10.10 9.37
N ALA A 105 -0.03 10.61 10.35
CA ALA A 105 -1.41 10.24 10.60
C ALA A 105 -2.33 10.61 9.43
N ASN A 106 -2.15 11.81 8.86
CA ASN A 106 -2.91 12.29 7.70
C ASN A 106 -2.72 11.38 6.49
N PHE A 107 -1.48 10.98 6.21
CA PHE A 107 -1.18 10.04 5.13
C PHE A 107 -1.84 8.68 5.38
N LEU A 108 -1.77 8.17 6.60
CA LEU A 108 -2.34 6.87 6.95
C LEU A 108 -3.87 6.87 6.89
N SER A 109 -4.54 7.95 7.35
CA SER A 109 -5.99 8.13 7.25
C SER A 109 -6.42 8.18 5.78
N ALA A 110 -5.76 9.01 4.97
CA ALA A 110 -6.05 9.11 3.54
C ALA A 110 -5.85 7.78 2.81
N LEU A 111 -4.79 7.03 3.15
CA LEU A 111 -4.55 5.70 2.60
C LEU A 111 -5.69 4.74 2.95
N PHE A 112 -6.16 4.74 4.20
CA PHE A 112 -7.28 3.89 4.63
C PHE A 112 -8.56 4.23 3.87
N GLU A 113 -8.89 5.51 3.74
CA GLU A 113 -10.03 5.97 2.95
C GLU A 113 -9.91 5.52 1.48
N GLU A 114 -8.74 5.69 0.86
CA GLU A 114 -8.49 5.35 -0.54
C GLU A 114 -8.67 3.85 -0.83
N ILE A 115 -8.18 2.98 0.06
CA ILE A 115 -8.32 1.52 -0.09
C ILE A 115 -9.66 0.99 0.47
N GLY A 116 -10.53 1.89 0.93
CA GLY A 116 -11.83 1.57 1.52
C GLY A 116 -11.71 0.76 2.82
N LEU A 117 -10.67 1.01 3.62
CA LEU A 117 -10.57 0.50 4.98
C LEU A 117 -11.06 1.55 5.98
N VAL A 118 -11.78 1.08 6.99
CA VAL A 118 -12.32 1.90 8.07
C VAL A 118 -11.61 1.53 9.37
N LEU A 119 -11.03 2.52 10.04
CA LEU A 119 -10.52 2.40 11.40
C LEU A 119 -11.69 2.36 12.37
N LEU A 120 -11.93 1.21 13.01
CA LEU A 120 -13.09 1.00 13.87
C LEU A 120 -12.91 1.42 15.32
N ASN A 121 -11.68 1.39 15.84
CA ASN A 121 -11.43 1.79 17.22
C ASN A 121 -11.84 3.24 17.42
N GLY A 122 -12.59 3.56 18.46
CA GLY A 122 -13.11 4.91 18.64
C GLY A 122 -14.36 5.25 17.84
N ARG A 123 -14.97 4.27 17.14
CA ARG A 123 -16.16 4.52 16.33
C ARG A 123 -17.37 3.64 16.65
N THR A 124 -17.25 2.73 17.61
CA THR A 124 -18.40 1.91 18.02
C THR A 124 -18.85 2.33 19.41
N PRO A 125 -20.13 2.22 19.78
CA PRO A 125 -20.60 2.60 21.10
C PRO A 125 -19.87 1.93 22.27
N VAL A 126 -19.29 0.75 22.03
CA VAL A 126 -18.57 -0.04 23.05
C VAL A 126 -17.10 0.38 23.17
N ASP A 127 -16.56 1.08 22.17
CA ASP A 127 -15.14 1.45 22.06
C ASP A 127 -15.01 2.95 21.71
N SER A 128 -15.92 3.80 22.23
CA SER A 128 -15.89 5.26 22.08
C SER A 128 -15.85 5.91 23.47
N PRO A 129 -14.81 6.68 23.81
CA PRO A 129 -13.61 6.94 23.00
C PRO A 129 -12.75 5.69 22.82
N GLY A 130 -11.97 5.66 21.74
CA GLY A 130 -11.10 4.54 21.39
C GLY A 130 -9.96 4.38 22.37
N GLU A 131 -9.78 3.16 22.89
CA GLU A 131 -8.78 2.85 23.90
C GLU A 131 -7.35 2.73 23.36
N TYR A 132 -6.37 2.94 24.23
CA TYR A 132 -4.97 2.70 23.91
C TYR A 132 -4.71 1.21 23.71
N THR A 133 -3.96 0.88 22.68
CA THR A 133 -3.66 -0.51 22.33
C THR A 133 -2.22 -0.93 22.67
N PHE A 134 -1.42 0.01 23.21
CA PHE A 134 -0.07 -0.22 23.68
C PHE A 134 0.18 0.58 24.96
N LEU A 135 0.72 -0.08 25.97
CA LEU A 135 1.15 0.53 27.23
C LEU A 135 2.68 0.55 27.25
N GLU A 136 3.28 1.74 27.34
CA GLU A 136 4.71 1.87 27.60
C GLU A 136 4.95 1.77 29.12
N ASN A 137 6.06 1.15 29.54
CA ASN A 137 6.35 0.85 30.96
C ASN A 137 6.42 2.09 31.90
N ASN A 138 6.29 3.31 31.38
CA ASN A 138 6.42 4.57 32.13
C ASN A 138 5.14 5.44 32.10
N ALA A 139 3.96 4.81 32.13
CA ALA A 139 2.64 5.45 32.25
C ALA A 139 2.16 6.31 31.05
N ALA A 140 2.93 6.44 29.98
CA ALA A 140 2.45 7.01 28.72
C ALA A 140 1.82 5.92 27.84
N SER A 141 0.50 5.79 27.90
CA SER A 141 -0.25 4.93 26.98
C SER A 141 -0.18 5.48 25.55
N ARG A 142 -0.01 4.61 24.55
CA ARG A 142 0.02 5.00 23.12
C ARG A 142 -0.99 4.16 22.35
N MET A 143 -1.71 4.78 21.44
CA MET A 143 -2.52 4.02 20.49
C MET A 143 -1.68 3.64 19.28
N ILE A 144 -1.58 2.35 18.99
CA ILE A 144 -0.64 1.80 18.00
C ILE A 144 -1.30 0.75 17.07
N SER A 145 -2.40 0.14 17.52
CA SER A 145 -3.08 -0.99 16.87
C SER A 145 -4.42 -0.54 16.32
N VAL A 146 -4.66 -0.88 15.06
CA VAL A 146 -5.80 -0.40 14.29
C VAL A 146 -6.54 -1.63 13.77
N GLY A 147 -7.79 -1.81 14.19
CA GLY A 147 -8.72 -2.75 13.57
C GLY A 147 -9.29 -2.13 12.30
N LEU A 148 -8.95 -2.68 11.14
CA LEU A 148 -9.43 -2.21 9.84
C LEU A 148 -10.47 -3.17 9.27
N VAL A 149 -11.59 -2.62 8.82
CA VAL A 149 -12.63 -3.34 8.08
C VAL A 149 -12.85 -2.68 6.74
N THR A 150 -12.99 -3.49 5.68
CA THR A 150 -13.30 -2.99 4.34
C THR A 150 -14.74 -2.46 4.28
N ALA A 151 -14.92 -1.19 3.91
CA ALA A 151 -16.20 -0.50 3.76
C ALA A 151 -17.13 -1.14 2.72
N TRP A 152 -16.56 -1.87 1.75
CA TRP A 152 -17.25 -2.54 0.64
C TRP A 152 -18.32 -3.57 1.04
N TRP A 153 -18.44 -3.87 2.34
CA TRP A 153 -19.41 -4.80 2.88
C TRP A 153 -20.72 -4.16 3.39
N TYR A 154 -20.79 -2.82 3.48
CA TYR A 154 -21.89 -2.15 4.19
C TYR A 154 -23.06 -1.69 3.31
N LYS A 155 -22.92 -1.59 1.99
CA LYS A 155 -24.08 -1.44 1.08
C LYS A 155 -23.68 -1.72 -0.37
N GLY A 156 -24.40 -2.65 -1.01
CA GLY A 156 -24.43 -2.76 -2.46
C GLY A 156 -24.81 -1.40 -3.06
N LEU A 157 -24.00 -0.95 -4.00
CA LEU A 157 -23.98 0.38 -4.61
C LEU A 157 -25.37 0.89 -5.00
N SER A 158 -25.67 2.13 -4.62
CA SER A 158 -26.37 3.05 -5.51
C SER A 158 -25.90 4.49 -5.27
N ASN A 159 -25.37 5.06 -6.35
CA ASN A 159 -25.22 6.48 -6.67
C ASN A 159 -24.31 7.34 -5.79
N ILE A 160 -23.04 7.47 -6.19
CA ILE A 160 -22.24 8.64 -5.83
C ILE A 160 -21.61 9.24 -7.09
N ASN A 161 -22.01 10.48 -7.37
CA ASN A 161 -21.39 11.37 -8.34
C ASN A 161 -20.40 12.25 -7.58
N VAL A 162 -19.12 11.85 -7.50
CA VAL A 162 -18.06 12.68 -6.93
C VAL A 162 -17.34 13.41 -8.06
N LYS A 163 -17.42 14.75 -8.07
CA LYS A 163 -16.57 15.59 -8.91
C LYS A 163 -15.17 15.64 -8.29
N VAL A 164 -14.25 14.86 -8.84
CA VAL A 164 -12.80 15.00 -8.59
C VAL A 164 -12.12 15.13 -9.94
N GLU A 165 -11.69 16.35 -10.30
CA GLU A 165 -11.05 16.62 -11.60
C GLU A 165 -9.73 15.85 -11.80
N GLY A 166 -9.05 15.45 -10.72
CA GLY A 166 -7.88 14.56 -10.80
C GLY A 166 -8.21 13.10 -11.13
N PHE A 167 -9.38 12.61 -10.71
CA PHE A 167 -9.83 11.23 -10.91
C PHE A 167 -10.19 10.95 -12.37
N TRP A 168 -10.83 11.91 -13.05
CA TRP A 168 -11.18 11.72 -14.46
C TRP A 168 -9.98 11.67 -15.39
N LYS A 169 -8.87 12.34 -15.04
CA LYS A 169 -7.60 12.21 -15.78
C LYS A 169 -7.02 10.79 -15.63
N PHE A 170 -6.99 10.27 -14.40
CA PHE A 170 -6.57 8.89 -14.11
C PHE A 170 -7.47 7.85 -14.80
N VAL A 171 -8.79 8.02 -14.75
CA VAL A 171 -9.75 7.13 -15.41
C VAL A 171 -9.68 7.25 -16.93
N LYS A 172 -9.44 8.44 -17.48
CA LYS A 172 -9.24 8.65 -18.91
C LYS A 172 -7.97 7.97 -19.41
N GLU A 173 -6.85 8.09 -18.69
CA GLU A 173 -5.59 7.40 -19.02
C GLU A 173 -5.73 5.87 -18.91
N LEU A 174 -6.48 5.35 -17.93
CA LEU A 174 -6.82 3.93 -17.84
C LEU A 174 -7.76 3.47 -18.97
N LYS A 175 -8.73 4.30 -19.37
CA LYS A 175 -9.69 4.01 -20.45
C LYS A 175 -9.09 4.10 -21.86
N GLU A 176 -8.06 4.93 -22.04
CA GLU A 176 -7.32 5.09 -23.29
C GLU A 176 -6.20 4.05 -23.45
N SER A 177 -5.84 3.34 -22.37
CA SER A 177 -4.96 2.18 -22.47
C SER A 177 -5.68 1.00 -23.14
N GLU A 178 -5.08 0.39 -24.17
CA GLU A 178 -5.68 -0.75 -24.86
C GLU A 178 -5.99 -1.88 -23.87
N PRO A 179 -7.21 -2.46 -23.89
CA PRO A 179 -7.56 -3.56 -23.02
C PRO A 179 -6.72 -4.79 -23.39
N GLN A 180 -5.64 -5.00 -22.65
CA GLN A 180 -4.90 -6.24 -22.72
C GLN A 180 -5.78 -7.37 -22.18
N LYS A 181 -5.96 -8.44 -22.96
CA LYS A 181 -6.54 -9.68 -22.46
C LYS A 181 -5.66 -10.18 -21.31
N LEU A 182 -6.18 -10.07 -20.09
CA LEU A 182 -5.53 -10.62 -18.91
C LEU A 182 -5.80 -12.13 -18.87
N GLU A 183 -4.95 -12.90 -19.54
CA GLU A 183 -4.94 -14.36 -19.45
C GLU A 183 -3.97 -14.79 -18.34
N GLY A 184 -4.42 -15.63 -17.42
CA GLY A 184 -3.57 -16.16 -16.35
C GLY A 184 -4.31 -16.57 -15.09
N SER A 185 -3.57 -17.17 -14.16
CA SER A 185 -4.09 -17.51 -12.83
C SER A 185 -4.48 -16.25 -12.04
N PRO A 186 -5.36 -16.33 -11.02
CA PRO A 186 -5.72 -15.18 -10.18
C PRO A 186 -4.52 -14.41 -9.61
N ASP A 187 -3.44 -15.12 -9.24
CA ASP A 187 -2.20 -14.51 -8.75
C ASP A 187 -1.46 -13.73 -9.85
N THR A 188 -1.48 -14.24 -11.09
CA THR A 188 -0.91 -13.58 -12.27
C THR A 188 -1.67 -12.31 -12.62
N ILE A 189 -3.00 -12.35 -12.55
CA ILE A 189 -3.88 -11.20 -12.80
C ILE A 189 -3.67 -10.15 -11.70
N PHE A 190 -3.64 -10.56 -10.43
CA PHE A 190 -3.38 -9.65 -9.31
C PHE A 190 -1.99 -9.02 -9.38
N GLY A 191 -0.97 -9.79 -9.75
CA GLY A 191 0.38 -9.28 -9.99
C GLY A 191 0.42 -8.23 -11.10
N SER A 192 -0.26 -8.49 -12.22
CA SER A 192 -0.35 -7.58 -13.37
C SER A 192 -1.09 -6.28 -13.02
N PHE A 193 -2.22 -6.39 -12.31
CA PHE A 193 -2.97 -5.24 -11.82
C PHE A 193 -2.15 -4.39 -10.84
N THR A 194 -1.47 -5.03 -9.89
CA THR A 194 -0.60 -4.33 -8.93
C THR A 194 0.58 -3.65 -9.63
N ALA A 195 1.13 -4.25 -10.68
CA ALA A 195 2.20 -3.66 -11.49
C ALA A 195 1.69 -2.43 -12.26
N ALA A 196 0.52 -2.51 -12.89
CA ALA A 196 -0.10 -1.39 -13.60
C ALA A 196 -0.41 -0.22 -12.65
N LEU A 197 -0.98 -0.49 -11.47
CA LEU A 197 -1.20 0.55 -10.45
C LEU A 197 0.10 1.23 -10.01
N LYS A 198 1.18 0.47 -9.82
CA LYS A 198 2.50 1.03 -9.49
C LYS A 198 3.05 1.90 -10.61
N GLN A 199 2.91 1.46 -11.86
CA GLN A 199 3.37 2.20 -13.03
C GLN A 199 2.62 3.53 -13.18
N VAL A 200 1.29 3.51 -13.09
CA VAL A 200 0.46 4.73 -13.18
C VAL A 200 0.76 5.69 -12.03
N ALA A 201 0.94 5.18 -10.82
CA ALA A 201 1.29 6.00 -9.67
C ALA A 201 2.72 6.58 -9.75
N GLN A 202 3.67 5.90 -10.42
CA GLN A 202 5.01 6.44 -10.73
C GLN A 202 4.94 7.54 -11.79
N THR A 203 4.21 7.33 -12.89
CA THR A 203 4.05 8.31 -13.99
C THR A 203 3.43 9.62 -13.49
N ASN A 204 2.45 9.51 -12.59
CA ASN A 204 1.77 10.66 -12.01
C ASN A 204 2.50 11.28 -10.80
N LYS A 205 3.71 10.81 -10.47
CA LYS A 205 4.49 11.24 -9.28
C LYS A 205 3.76 11.06 -7.95
N CYS A 206 2.67 10.30 -7.92
CA CYS A 206 1.92 9.94 -6.70
C CYS A 206 2.73 8.98 -5.82
N LEU A 207 3.48 8.08 -6.47
CA LEU A 207 4.67 7.50 -5.87
C LEU A 207 5.78 8.52 -6.05
N ARG A 208 6.04 9.36 -5.03
CA ARG A 208 7.44 9.76 -4.83
C ARG A 208 8.20 8.44 -4.85
N PRO A 209 9.29 8.29 -5.63
CA PRO A 209 10.20 7.20 -5.33
C PRO A 209 10.43 7.41 -3.85
N LYS A 210 9.96 6.45 -3.06
CA LYS A 210 10.59 6.24 -1.80
C LYS A 210 12.02 6.00 -2.32
N ILE A 211 12.85 7.04 -2.27
CA ILE A 211 14.09 6.89 -1.56
C ILE A 211 13.59 6.42 -0.19
N VAL A 212 13.21 5.12 -0.15
CA VAL A 212 13.66 4.28 0.90
C VAL A 212 15.15 4.57 0.74
N GLN A 213 15.63 5.55 1.51
CA GLN A 213 16.69 5.20 2.41
C GLN A 213 16.10 3.97 3.04
N ILE A 214 16.38 2.83 2.40
CA ILE A 214 16.28 1.56 3.04
C ILE A 214 17.29 1.85 4.12
N THR A 215 16.79 2.28 5.28
CA THR A 215 17.52 2.29 6.51
C THR A 215 17.67 0.81 6.77
N TRP A 216 18.46 0.17 5.90
CA TRP A 216 18.91 -1.19 6.01
C TRP A 216 19.41 -1.21 7.44
N SER A 217 18.82 -2.13 8.22
CA SER A 217 19.18 -2.38 9.62
C SER A 217 20.65 -2.03 9.77
N SER A 218 20.93 -1.03 10.61
CA SER A 218 22.11 -0.17 10.69
C SER A 218 23.45 -0.86 10.97
N LYS A 219 23.66 -2.03 10.37
CA LYS A 219 24.68 -3.01 10.68
C LYS A 219 25.48 -3.20 9.40
N PRO A 220 26.64 -2.55 9.27
CA PRO A 220 27.46 -2.60 8.06
C PRO A 220 27.88 -4.03 7.66
N TRP A 221 27.87 -4.98 8.60
CA TRP A 221 28.20 -6.38 8.37
C TRP A 221 27.06 -7.25 7.79
N PHE A 222 25.83 -6.73 7.66
CA PHE A 222 24.69 -7.51 7.18
C PHE A 222 24.50 -7.37 5.67
N ASP A 223 25.13 -8.26 4.90
CA ASP A 223 25.22 -8.21 3.43
C ASP A 223 24.04 -8.87 2.68
N ASN A 224 24.16 -8.98 1.35
CA ASN A 224 23.17 -9.68 0.50
C ASN A 224 23.03 -11.17 0.87
N PHE A 225 24.13 -11.82 1.21
CA PHE A 225 24.12 -13.24 1.56
C PHE A 225 23.33 -13.49 2.87
N CYS A 226 23.50 -12.63 3.87
CA CYS A 226 22.68 -12.67 5.08
C CYS A 226 21.18 -12.48 4.77
N ARG A 227 20.84 -11.62 3.79
CA ARG A 227 19.45 -11.39 3.36
C ARG A 227 18.86 -12.61 2.66
N GLU A 228 19.63 -13.26 1.79
CA GLU A 228 19.21 -14.48 1.12
C GLU A 228 18.92 -15.60 2.13
N LEU A 229 19.82 -15.82 3.10
CA LEU A 229 19.59 -16.81 4.16
C LEU A 229 18.38 -16.48 5.02
N LYS A 230 18.14 -15.20 5.33
CA LYS A 230 16.93 -14.76 6.05
C LYS A 230 15.67 -15.03 5.22
N SER A 231 15.72 -14.79 3.92
CA SER A 231 14.61 -15.09 2.99
C SER A 231 14.34 -16.60 2.95
N LYS A 232 15.39 -17.41 2.79
CA LYS A 232 15.32 -18.88 2.83
C LYS A 232 14.75 -19.40 4.15
N LEU A 233 15.09 -18.79 5.29
CA LEU A 233 14.51 -19.12 6.60
C LEU A 233 13.02 -18.75 6.71
N ASN A 234 12.61 -17.63 6.14
CA ASN A 234 11.21 -17.18 6.24
C ASN A 234 10.24 -18.05 5.44
N LEU A 235 10.69 -18.69 4.37
CA LEU A 235 9.85 -19.56 3.54
C LEU A 235 9.27 -20.75 4.33
N PRO A 236 10.07 -21.65 4.94
CA PRO A 236 9.54 -22.78 5.71
C PRO A 236 8.78 -22.33 6.96
N ILE A 237 9.10 -21.17 7.56
CA ILE A 237 8.27 -20.59 8.64
C ILE A 237 6.85 -20.28 8.16
N LYS A 238 6.70 -19.73 6.94
CA LYS A 238 5.37 -19.49 6.37
C LYS A 238 4.63 -20.78 6.07
N VAL A 239 5.33 -21.80 5.55
CA VAL A 239 4.74 -23.12 5.28
C VAL A 239 4.30 -23.79 6.60
N PHE A 240 5.15 -23.79 7.63
CA PHE A 240 4.87 -24.35 8.95
C PHE A 240 3.60 -23.80 9.60
N LYS A 241 3.37 -22.49 9.46
CA LYS A 241 2.16 -21.82 9.96
C LYS A 241 0.88 -22.24 9.23
N ARG A 242 1.00 -22.75 8.00
CA ARG A 242 -0.13 -23.20 7.16
C ARG A 242 -0.38 -24.71 7.25
N SER A 243 0.66 -25.49 7.52
CA SER A 243 0.66 -26.95 7.41
C SER A 243 0.43 -27.67 8.75
N SER A 244 -0.36 -27.10 9.66
CA SER A 244 -0.67 -27.67 10.98
C SER A 244 0.58 -28.17 11.76
N PHE A 245 1.70 -27.47 11.63
CA PHE A 245 2.91 -27.72 12.44
C PHE A 245 3.63 -29.06 12.24
N SER A 246 3.72 -29.58 11.00
CA SER A 246 4.51 -30.80 10.68
C SER A 246 5.93 -30.80 11.29
N ASN A 247 6.33 -31.95 11.85
CA ASN A 247 7.64 -32.16 12.45
C ASN A 247 8.79 -32.06 11.42
N GLU A 248 8.54 -32.41 10.17
CA GLU A 248 9.54 -32.31 9.10
C GLU A 248 9.91 -30.84 8.83
N ILE A 249 8.91 -29.99 8.64
CA ILE A 249 9.12 -28.55 8.42
C ILE A 249 9.76 -27.90 9.65
N ARG A 250 9.47 -28.41 10.86
CA ARG A 250 10.17 -27.96 12.08
C ARG A 250 11.68 -28.23 12.01
N ARG A 251 12.11 -29.37 11.46
CA ARG A 251 13.54 -29.67 11.25
C ARG A 251 14.15 -28.71 10.22
N ASP A 252 13.47 -28.48 9.11
CA ASP A 252 13.94 -27.54 8.07
C ASP A 252 14.12 -26.13 8.60
N ILE A 253 13.14 -25.64 9.39
CA ILE A 253 13.26 -24.35 10.07
C ILE A 253 14.50 -24.35 10.96
N SER A 254 14.73 -25.41 11.74
CA SER A 254 15.88 -25.50 12.64
C SER A 254 17.20 -25.38 11.87
N ILE A 255 17.35 -26.12 10.77
CA ILE A 255 18.53 -26.10 9.89
C ILE A 255 18.74 -24.70 9.29
N CYS A 256 17.70 -24.12 8.68
CA CYS A 256 17.79 -22.76 8.13
C CYS A 256 18.14 -21.72 9.20
N ARG A 257 17.64 -21.88 10.43
CA ARG A 257 17.88 -20.95 11.53
C ARG A 257 19.30 -21.06 12.04
N MET A 258 19.84 -22.27 12.12
CA MET A 258 21.23 -22.53 12.46
C MET A 258 22.16 -21.89 11.42
N ASN A 259 21.96 -22.19 10.13
CA ASN A 259 22.77 -21.63 9.04
C ASN A 259 22.76 -20.11 9.04
N PHE A 260 21.57 -19.50 9.13
CA PHE A 260 21.44 -18.04 9.22
C PHE A 260 22.18 -17.44 10.43
N LYS A 261 22.07 -18.07 11.61
CA LYS A 261 22.76 -17.59 12.83
C LYS A 261 24.28 -17.72 12.72
N THR A 262 24.78 -18.86 12.23
CA THR A 262 26.21 -19.12 12.03
C THR A 262 26.81 -18.10 11.09
N THR A 263 26.22 -17.91 9.90
CA THR A 263 26.69 -16.90 8.94
C THR A 263 26.64 -15.49 9.51
N CYS A 264 25.57 -15.10 10.22
CA CYS A 264 25.51 -13.78 10.85
C CYS A 264 26.59 -13.58 11.93
N ARG A 265 26.99 -14.65 12.63
CA ARG A 265 28.06 -14.60 13.63
C ARG A 265 29.42 -14.44 12.94
N GLU A 266 29.69 -15.22 11.90
CA GLU A 266 30.92 -15.15 11.11
C GLU A 266 31.09 -13.77 10.46
N LYS A 267 30.07 -13.26 9.77
CA LYS A 267 30.10 -11.93 9.14
C LYS A 267 30.32 -10.81 10.15
N ARG A 268 29.71 -10.92 11.33
CA ARG A 268 29.97 -9.97 12.42
C ARG A 268 31.40 -10.08 12.95
N ALA A 269 31.92 -11.29 13.11
CA ALA A 269 33.29 -11.50 13.57
C ALA A 269 34.31 -10.95 12.56
N GLU A 270 34.11 -11.21 11.26
CA GLU A 270 34.93 -10.68 10.17
C GLU A 270 34.93 -9.14 10.17
N TYR A 271 33.75 -8.52 10.29
CA TYR A 271 33.62 -7.07 10.37
C TYR A 271 34.29 -6.47 11.60
N ASN A 272 34.13 -7.10 12.77
CA ASN A 272 34.81 -6.67 13.99
C ASN A 272 36.33 -6.80 13.85
N GLY A 273 36.82 -7.87 13.21
CA GLY A 273 38.23 -8.06 12.89
C GLY A 273 38.76 -6.93 12.00
N LYS A 274 38.02 -6.53 10.96
CA LYS A 274 38.38 -5.38 10.12
C LYS A 274 38.49 -4.08 10.90
N ILE A 275 37.53 -3.79 11.79
CA ILE A 275 37.60 -2.60 12.65
C ILE A 275 38.84 -2.65 13.55
N GLN A 276 39.10 -3.79 14.19
CA GLN A 276 40.27 -3.97 15.05
C GLN A 276 41.56 -3.69 14.28
N THR A 277 41.72 -4.29 13.09
CA THR A 277 42.87 -4.03 12.22
C THR A 277 42.96 -2.55 11.81
N SER A 278 41.85 -1.88 11.52
CA SER A 278 41.85 -0.44 11.21
C SER A 278 42.29 0.43 12.40
N ILE A 279 41.95 0.04 13.63
CA ILE A 279 42.42 0.71 14.84
C ILE A 279 43.93 0.46 15.03
N ASP A 280 44.37 -0.80 14.94
CA ASP A 280 45.76 -1.19 15.18
C ASP A 280 46.74 -0.63 14.13
N SER A 281 46.26 -0.41 12.90
CA SER A 281 47.05 0.14 11.79
C SER A 281 47.00 1.67 11.66
N SER A 282 46.21 2.35 12.50
CA SER A 282 46.09 3.81 12.45
C SER A 282 47.40 4.51 12.82
N ARG A 283 47.86 5.44 11.97
CA ARG A 283 49.16 6.12 12.15
C ARG A 283 49.05 7.47 12.85
N ASN A 284 47.85 8.02 12.87
CA ASN A 284 47.57 9.33 13.45
C ASN A 284 46.21 9.33 14.14
N SER A 285 45.99 10.37 14.94
CA SER A 285 44.76 10.54 15.73
C SER A 285 43.50 10.63 14.86
N LYS A 286 43.61 11.22 13.66
CA LYS A 286 42.47 11.35 12.74
C LYS A 286 41.99 9.98 12.26
N GLU A 287 42.90 9.15 11.75
CA GLU A 287 42.61 7.78 11.28
C GLU A 287 42.04 6.91 12.40
N PHE A 288 42.62 7.00 13.61
CA PHE A 288 42.12 6.29 14.78
C PHE A 288 40.66 6.64 15.08
N TRP A 289 40.32 7.94 15.17
CA TRP A 289 38.96 8.37 15.46
C TRP A 289 37.98 8.08 14.32
N GLU A 290 38.42 8.07 13.07
CA GLU A 290 37.62 7.61 11.94
C GLU A 290 37.28 6.12 12.06
N ALA A 291 38.27 5.27 12.40
CA ALA A 291 38.05 3.85 12.65
C ALA A 291 37.10 3.63 13.84
N VAL A 292 37.28 4.35 14.95
CA VAL A 292 36.41 4.27 16.13
C VAL A 292 34.99 4.73 15.83
N LYS A 293 34.78 5.75 15.00
CA LYS A 293 33.42 6.21 14.60
C LYS A 293 32.63 5.14 13.86
N THR A 294 33.29 4.20 13.19
CA THR A 294 32.59 3.05 12.57
C THR A 294 31.99 2.11 13.62
N PHE A 295 32.55 2.12 14.84
CA PHE A 295 31.97 1.48 16.00
C PHE A 295 30.73 2.29 16.42
N ARG A 296 29.56 1.91 15.88
CA ARG A 296 28.29 2.39 16.44
C ARG A 296 28.16 1.85 17.85
N PHE A 297 28.56 2.65 18.84
CA PHE A 297 28.14 2.43 20.22
C PHE A 297 26.61 2.33 20.18
N ARG A 298 26.07 1.17 20.57
CA ARG A 298 24.66 1.16 20.99
C ARG A 298 24.57 2.28 22.01
N HIS A 299 23.60 3.18 21.85
CA HIS A 299 23.31 4.16 22.89
C HIS A 299 23.37 3.42 24.21
N THR A 300 24.36 3.78 25.03
CA THR A 300 24.47 3.23 26.36
C THR A 300 23.15 3.62 27.00
N VAL A 301 22.30 2.63 27.29
CA VAL A 301 21.13 2.86 28.11
C VAL A 301 21.67 3.54 29.35
N LYS A 302 21.25 4.79 29.62
CA LYS A 302 21.71 5.50 30.82
C LYS A 302 21.45 4.54 31.97
N SER A 303 22.51 4.15 32.66
CA SER A 303 22.34 3.32 33.84
C SER A 303 21.42 4.09 34.78
N GLU A 304 20.29 3.50 35.16
CA GLU A 304 19.39 4.07 36.18
C GLU A 304 20.09 4.13 37.54
N VAL A 305 21.23 3.46 37.68
CA VAL A 305 22.10 3.55 38.85
C VAL A 305 22.81 4.91 38.80
N GLY A 306 22.21 5.89 39.49
CA GLY A 306 22.82 7.18 39.77
C GLY A 306 24.17 7.02 40.51
N LYS A 307 24.98 8.08 40.45
CA LYS A 307 26.34 8.11 41.03
C LYS A 307 26.37 7.64 42.50
N GLU A 308 25.41 8.09 43.31
CA GLU A 308 25.31 7.75 44.73
C GLU A 308 25.13 6.25 44.97
N LYS A 309 24.30 5.59 44.14
CA LYS A 309 24.06 4.15 44.24
C LYS A 309 25.31 3.35 43.87
N TRP A 310 26.10 3.84 42.90
CA TRP A 310 27.41 3.25 42.59
C TRP A 310 28.41 3.39 43.72
N GLU A 311 28.46 4.55 44.37
CA GLU A 311 29.35 4.78 45.52
C GLU A 311 28.99 3.87 46.70
N THR A 312 27.68 3.65 46.93
CA THR A 312 27.19 2.73 47.97
C THR A 312 27.61 1.28 47.70
N ILE A 313 27.41 0.79 46.46
CA ILE A 313 27.83 -0.56 46.06
C ILE A 313 29.35 -0.74 46.23
N ARG A 314 30.13 0.30 45.91
CA ARG A 314 31.59 0.25 46.00
C ARG A 314 32.07 0.15 47.46
N HIS A 315 31.42 0.84 48.39
CA HIS A 315 31.77 0.76 49.82
C HIS A 315 31.37 -0.58 50.43
N ASN A 316 30.19 -1.10 50.09
CA ASN A 316 29.70 -2.36 50.65
C ASN A 316 30.52 -3.59 50.19
N ASN A 317 31.15 -3.53 49.01
CA ASN A 317 32.01 -4.61 48.51
C ASN A 317 33.47 -4.51 49.00
N ALA A 318 33.83 -3.40 49.66
CA ALA A 318 35.18 -3.19 50.19
C ALA A 318 35.31 -3.57 51.68
N GLN A 319 34.21 -3.93 52.32
CA GLN A 319 34.15 -4.50 53.67
C GLN A 319 34.04 -6.02 53.59
#